data_AF-A0A536VSH1-F1
#
_entry.id   AF-A0A536VSH1-F1
#
_cell.length_a   1.000
_cell.length_b   1.000
_cell.length_c   1.000
_cell.angle_alpha   90.00
_cell.angle_beta   90.00
_cell.angle_gamma   90.00
#
_symmetry.space_group_name_H-M   'P 1'
#
loop_
_entity.id
_entity.type
_entity.pdbx_description
1 polymer ?
#
loop_
_entity_poly.entity_id
_entity_poly.type
_entity_poly.pdbx_seq_one_letter_code
_entity_poly.pdbx_strand_id
1 'polypeptide(L)'
;MPAAPGAVRPLCVSRDQVPKELIEKERAIFSAQAAESGKPPEIVAKMVEGRINKFLAEVTLLGQPFVRDPEQTVEKYLKSKGATVTSFTLFVVGEGLERKKDDFAAEVAAMAKA
;
A
#
# COMPACT_ATOMS: atom_id res chain seq x y z
N MET A 1 -5.51 -14.53 -6.86
CA MET A 1 -4.11 -14.86 -6.53
C MET A 1 -3.71 -13.90 -5.43
N PRO A 2 -3.44 -14.36 -4.21
CA PRO A 2 -3.01 -13.46 -3.14
C PRO A 2 -1.67 -12.83 -3.56
N ALA A 3 -1.56 -11.52 -3.39
CA ALA A 3 -0.33 -10.77 -3.63
C ALA A 3 0.82 -11.40 -2.83
N ALA A 4 1.97 -11.60 -3.46
CA ALA A 4 3.14 -12.19 -2.84
C ALA A 4 3.49 -11.41 -1.54
N PRO A 5 3.91 -12.11 -0.46
CA PRO A 5 4.40 -11.46 0.74
C PRO A 5 5.67 -10.67 0.39
N GLY A 6 5.57 -9.33 0.39
CA GLY A 6 6.64 -8.42 -0.06
C GLY A 6 6.26 -7.50 -1.22
N ALA A 7 5.06 -7.65 -1.80
CA ALA A 7 4.54 -6.70 -2.79
C ALA A 7 4.04 -5.41 -2.09
N VAL A 8 4.96 -4.63 -1.53
CA VAL A 8 4.66 -3.24 -1.16
C VAL A 8 4.38 -2.52 -2.46
N ARG A 9 3.17 -2.00 -2.61
CA ARG A 9 2.73 -1.26 -3.79
C ARG A 9 2.71 0.23 -3.43
N PRO A 10 3.86 0.90 -3.40
CA PRO A 10 3.87 2.34 -3.20
C PRO A 10 3.09 2.97 -4.35
N LEU A 11 2.18 3.88 -3.99
CA LEU A 11 1.40 4.67 -4.94
C LEU A 11 2.17 5.93 -5.35
N CYS A 12 3.03 6.42 -4.46
CA CYS A 12 3.76 7.68 -4.65
C CYS A 12 5.21 7.56 -4.17
N VAL A 13 6.13 8.38 -4.69
CA VAL A 13 7.53 8.34 -4.24
C VAL A 13 7.62 8.87 -2.82
N SER A 14 7.02 10.04 -2.60
CA SER A 14 7.12 10.83 -1.38
C SER A 14 5.74 11.16 -0.84
N ARG A 15 5.67 11.46 0.47
CA ARG A 15 4.44 11.94 1.13
C ARG A 15 3.80 13.15 0.44
N ASP A 16 4.63 13.96 -0.21
CA ASP A 16 4.23 15.19 -0.90
C ASP A 16 3.54 14.93 -2.25
N GLN A 17 3.83 13.78 -2.87
CA GLN A 17 3.19 13.35 -4.12
C GLN A 17 1.84 12.65 -3.87
N VAL A 18 1.48 12.40 -2.62
CA VAL A 18 0.19 11.78 -2.28
C VAL A 18 -0.92 12.81 -2.50
N PRO A 19 -1.99 12.47 -3.25
CA PRO A 19 -3.09 13.40 -3.48
C PRO A 19 -3.69 13.87 -2.16
N LYS A 20 -3.80 15.18 -1.96
CA LYS A 20 -4.37 15.75 -0.74
C LYS A 20 -5.78 15.25 -0.48
N GLU A 21 -6.57 15.02 -1.53
CA GLU A 21 -7.91 14.40 -1.43
C GLU A 21 -7.88 13.01 -0.78
N LEU A 22 -6.86 12.19 -1.07
CA LEU A 22 -6.69 10.87 -0.45
C LEU A 22 -6.33 11.01 1.03
N ILE A 23 -5.42 11.94 1.34
CA ILE A 23 -5.02 12.23 2.73
C ILE A 23 -6.20 12.74 3.54
N GLU A 24 -7.02 13.64 2.98
CA GLU A 24 -8.19 14.20 3.65
C GLU A 24 -9.29 13.16 3.84
N LYS A 25 -9.55 12.30 2.84
CA LYS A 25 -10.48 11.18 2.97
C LYS A 25 -10.04 10.20 4.08
N GLU A 26 -8.78 9.77 4.07
CA GLU A 26 -8.24 8.90 5.11
C GLU A 26 -8.27 9.56 6.48
N ARG A 27 -7.91 10.84 6.57
CA ARG A 27 -7.99 11.62 7.81
C ARG A 27 -9.42 11.68 8.34
N ALA A 28 -10.41 11.89 7.47
CA ALA A 28 -11.82 11.88 7.83
C ALA A 28 -12.24 10.50 8.37
N ILE A 29 -11.86 9.41 7.68
CA ILE A 29 -12.15 8.03 8.12
C ILE A 29 -11.53 7.75 9.48
N PHE A 30 -10.24 8.05 9.67
CA PHE A 30 -9.57 7.84 10.95
C PHE A 30 -10.15 8.72 12.06
N SER A 31 -10.54 9.96 11.75
CA SER A 31 -11.18 10.85 12.71
C SER A 31 -12.55 10.34 13.14
N ALA A 32 -13.33 9.78 12.21
CA ALA A 32 -14.62 9.17 12.52
C ALA A 32 -14.45 7.93 13.41
N GLN A 33 -13.50 7.04 13.07
CA GLN A 33 -13.16 5.88 13.90
C GLN A 33 -12.66 6.26 15.29
N ALA A 34 -11.87 7.35 15.39
CA ALA A 34 -11.33 7.79 16.67
C ALA A 34 -12.38 8.53 17.52
N ALA A 35 -13.34 9.22 16.89
CA ALA A 35 -14.50 9.82 17.57
C ALA A 35 -15.42 8.75 18.18
N GLU A 36 -15.61 7.62 17.48
CA GLU A 36 -16.34 6.46 18.01
C GLU A 36 -15.66 5.83 19.24
N SER A 37 -14.34 6.04 19.40
CA SER A 37 -13.59 5.48 20.53
C SER A 37 -13.83 6.21 21.86
N GLY A 38 -14.57 7.33 21.88
CA GLY A 38 -14.95 8.05 23.11
C GLY A 38 -13.79 8.66 23.92
N LYS A 39 -12.61 8.78 23.31
CA LYS A 39 -11.38 9.30 23.96
C LYS A 39 -11.32 10.83 23.87
N PRO A 40 -10.55 11.50 24.76
CA PRO A 40 -10.38 12.95 24.70
C PRO A 40 -9.84 13.40 23.33
N PRO A 41 -10.24 14.59 22.84
CA PRO A 41 -9.91 15.07 21.50
C PRO A 41 -8.41 15.15 21.23
N GLU A 42 -7.59 15.42 22.25
CA GLU A 42 -6.11 15.40 22.12
C GLU A 42 -5.55 14.01 21.82
N ILE A 43 -6.11 12.95 22.40
CA ILE A 43 -5.68 11.56 22.16
C ILE A 43 -6.19 11.09 20.80
N VAL A 44 -7.42 11.46 20.44
CA VAL A 44 -8.00 11.20 19.12
C VAL A 44 -7.13 11.82 18.03
N ALA A 45 -6.73 13.09 18.17
CA ALA A 45 -5.86 13.77 17.22
C ALA A 45 -4.51 13.05 17.05
N LYS A 46 -3.83 12.71 18.17
CA LYS A 46 -2.57 11.93 18.11
C LYS A 46 -2.74 10.56 17.47
N MET A 47 -3.86 9.90 17.71
CA MET A 47 -4.15 8.56 17.16
C MET A 47 -4.40 8.64 15.64
N VAL A 48 -5.13 9.65 15.18
CA VAL A 48 -5.36 9.94 13.77
C VAL A 48 -4.04 10.28 13.08
N GLU A 49 -3.22 11.14 13.67
CA GLU A 49 -1.93 11.54 13.12
C GLU A 49 -0.96 10.35 12.99
N GLY A 50 -0.93 9.47 13.98
CA GLY A 50 -0.15 8.24 13.92
C GLY A 50 -0.62 7.29 12.82
N ARG A 51 -1.94 7.15 12.64
CA ARG A 51 -2.52 6.32 11.57
C ARG A 51 -2.28 6.90 10.19
N ILE A 52 -2.40 8.21 10.02
CA ILE A 52 -2.05 8.91 8.77
C ILE A 52 -0.57 8.74 8.46
N ASN A 53 0.32 8.92 9.44
CA ASN A 53 1.76 8.71 9.23
C ASN A 53 2.07 7.27 8.83
N LYS A 54 1.39 6.29 9.43
CA LYS A 54 1.54 4.88 9.05
C LYS A 54 1.01 4.63 7.63
N PHE A 55 -0.18 5.14 7.31
CA PHE A 55 -0.74 5.06 5.96
C PHE A 55 0.22 5.67 4.93
N LEU A 56 0.71 6.88 5.16
CA LEU A 56 1.70 7.54 4.32
C LEU A 56 2.98 6.70 4.19
N ALA A 57 3.45 6.05 5.27
CA ALA A 57 4.62 5.17 5.21
C ALA A 57 4.38 3.91 4.37
N GLU A 58 3.16 3.37 4.37
CA GLU A 58 2.78 2.20 3.56
C GLU A 58 2.51 2.56 2.09
N VAL A 59 1.98 3.75 1.81
CA VAL A 59 1.67 4.18 0.43
C VAL A 59 2.83 4.88 -0.28
N THR A 60 3.90 5.26 0.43
CA THR A 60 5.06 5.94 -0.15
C THR A 60 6.27 5.03 -0.29
N LEU A 61 6.99 5.16 -1.40
CA LEU A 61 8.24 4.43 -1.64
C LEU A 61 9.29 4.76 -0.58
N LEU A 62 9.36 6.00 -0.11
CA LEU A 62 10.36 6.45 0.86
C LEU A 62 10.09 5.92 2.29
N GLY A 63 8.83 5.76 2.67
CA GLY A 63 8.45 5.34 4.02
C GLY A 63 8.61 3.85 4.30
N GLN A 64 8.69 3.03 3.24
CA GLN A 64 8.77 1.58 3.39
C GLN A 64 10.14 1.12 3.93
N PRO A 65 10.19 -0.03 4.63
CA PRO A 65 11.45 -0.69 4.98
C PRO A 65 12.19 -1.14 3.72
N PHE A 66 13.52 -1.00 3.71
CA PHE A 66 14.33 -1.42 2.57
C PHE A 66 14.38 -2.94 2.50
N VAL A 67 13.99 -3.53 1.36
CA VAL A 67 13.87 -5.00 1.21
C VAL A 67 15.17 -5.75 1.51
N ARG A 68 16.33 -5.12 1.26
CA ARG A 68 17.63 -5.71 1.57
C ARG A 68 18.10 -5.48 3.02
N ASP A 69 17.55 -4.48 3.68
CA ASP A 69 17.92 -4.08 5.04
C ASP A 69 16.67 -3.51 5.75
N PRO A 70 15.83 -4.35 6.36
CA PRO A 70 14.57 -3.92 6.95
C PRO A 70 14.75 -3.04 8.20
N GLU A 71 15.99 -2.88 8.69
CA GLU A 71 16.35 -2.01 9.81
C GLU A 71 16.33 -0.52 9.43
N GLN A 72 16.37 -0.20 8.13
CA GLN A 72 16.27 1.17 7.63
C GLN A 72 15.18 1.33 6.59
N THR A 73 14.59 2.52 6.53
CA THR A 73 13.66 2.88 5.46
C THR A 73 14.40 3.21 4.19
N VAL A 74 13.71 3.09 3.05
CA VAL A 74 14.24 3.51 1.74
C VAL A 74 14.68 4.97 1.76
N GLU A 75 13.96 5.86 2.46
CA GLU A 75 14.36 7.26 2.66
C GLU A 75 15.73 7.39 3.35
N LYS A 76 15.93 6.64 4.44
CA LYS A 76 17.16 6.70 5.23
C LYS A 76 18.36 6.17 4.44
N TYR A 77 18.14 5.11 3.66
CA TYR A 77 19.14 4.55 2.76
C TYR A 77 19.53 5.54 1.65
N LEU A 78 18.53 6.14 0.98
CA LEU A 78 18.75 7.14 -0.07
C LEU A 78 19.50 8.37 0.44
N LYS A 79 19.10 8.90 1.62
CA LYS A 79 19.80 10.01 2.28
C LYS A 79 21.26 9.67 2.61
N SER A 80 21.53 8.47 3.11
CA SER A 80 22.90 7.99 3.40
C SER A 80 23.77 7.96 2.14
N LYS A 81 23.17 7.78 0.97
CA LYS A 81 23.84 7.77 -0.33
C LYS A 81 23.80 9.11 -1.07
N GLY A 82 23.19 10.16 -0.50
CA GLY A 82 22.99 11.44 -1.18
C GLY A 82 22.12 11.35 -2.44
N ALA A 83 21.28 10.32 -2.54
CA ALA A 83 20.44 10.05 -3.70
C ALA A 83 18.98 10.40 -3.41
N THR A 84 18.23 10.75 -4.47
CA THR A 84 16.79 10.97 -4.41
C THR A 84 16.11 10.21 -5.53
N VAL A 85 14.88 9.77 -5.30
CA VAL A 85 14.06 9.12 -6.32
C VAL A 85 13.17 10.19 -6.95
N THR A 86 13.24 10.34 -8.28
CA THR A 86 12.41 11.30 -9.02
C THR A 86 11.07 10.69 -9.40
N SER A 87 11.07 9.43 -9.86
CA SER A 87 9.87 8.72 -10.31
C SER A 87 10.10 7.21 -10.29
N PHE A 88 9.04 6.43 -10.10
CA PHE A 88 9.04 4.99 -10.36
C PHE A 88 7.76 4.60 -11.11
N THR A 89 7.82 3.49 -11.83
CA THR A 89 6.64 2.87 -12.44
C THR A 89 6.71 1.38 -12.16
N LEU A 90 5.67 0.85 -11.52
CA LEU A 90 5.54 -0.56 -11.22
C LEU A 90 4.63 -1.20 -12.26
N PHE A 91 5.17 -2.14 -13.04
CA PHE A 91 4.37 -2.96 -13.94
C PHE A 91 4.12 -4.32 -13.29
N VAL A 92 2.85 -4.69 -13.14
CA VAL A 92 2.44 -5.99 -12.60
C VAL A 92 1.74 -6.79 -13.69
N VAL A 93 2.28 -7.96 -14.01
CA VAL A 93 1.67 -8.87 -14.99
C VAL A 93 0.32 -9.35 -14.44
N GLY A 94 -0.76 -9.13 -15.19
CA GLY A 94 -2.11 -9.54 -14.79
C GLY A 94 -2.93 -8.49 -14.04
N GLU A 95 -2.44 -7.26 -13.89
CA GLU A 95 -3.21 -6.19 -13.25
C GLU A 95 -4.43 -5.81 -14.10
N GLY A 96 -5.63 -5.92 -13.53
CA GLY A 96 -6.89 -5.71 -14.25
C GLY A 96 -7.37 -6.88 -15.11
N LEU A 97 -6.62 -7.99 -15.17
CA LEU A 97 -7.07 -9.20 -15.86
C LEU A 97 -7.84 -10.10 -14.88
N GLU A 98 -9.16 -10.19 -15.05
CA GLU A 98 -9.95 -11.26 -14.47
C GLU A 98 -9.41 -12.59 -15.01
N ARG A 99 -8.75 -13.37 -14.15
CA ARG A 99 -8.35 -14.73 -14.49
C ARG A 99 -9.62 -15.50 -14.82
N LYS A 100 -9.79 -15.87 -16.09
CA LYS A 100 -10.66 -16.98 -16.45
C LYS A 100 -10.19 -18.20 -15.66
N LYS A 101 -11.03 -18.62 -14.73
CA LYS A 101 -10.86 -19.89 -14.02
C LYS A 101 -11.40 -20.96 -14.96
N ASP A 102 -10.57 -21.41 -15.90
CA ASP A 102 -10.89 -22.59 -16.68
C ASP A 102 -10.84 -23.81 -15.75
N ASP A 103 -12.01 -24.38 -15.51
CA ASP A 103 -12.17 -25.58 -14.72
C ASP A 103 -11.79 -26.77 -15.60
N PHE A 104 -10.49 -27.06 -15.62
CA PHE A 104 -9.86 -28.12 -16.43
C PHE A 104 -10.57 -29.48 -16.29
N ALA A 105 -11.20 -29.73 -15.13
CA ALA A 105 -11.97 -30.94 -14.89
C ALA A 105 -13.26 -31.03 -15.73
N ALA A 106 -13.91 -29.90 -16.00
CA ALA A 106 -15.10 -29.84 -16.85
C ALA A 106 -14.77 -30.09 -18.32
N GLU A 107 -13.62 -29.58 -18.81
CA GLU A 107 -13.16 -29.82 -20.18
C GLU A 107 -12.77 -31.29 -20.41
N VAL A 108 -12.06 -31.92 -19.45
CA VAL A 108 -11.70 -33.34 -19.54
C VAL A 108 -12.93 -34.24 -19.50
N ALA A 109 -13.93 -33.92 -18.67
CA ALA A 109 -15.18 -34.67 -18.61
C ALA A 109 -16.03 -34.54 -19.89
N ALA A 110 -15.94 -33.42 -20.60
CA ALA A 110 -16.62 -33.20 -21.88
C ALA A 110 -15.97 -33.98 -23.03
N MET A 111 -14.63 -34.07 -23.07
CA MET A 111 -13.93 -34.88 -24.08
C MET A 111 -14.09 -36.39 -23.87
N ALA A 112 -14.23 -36.86 -22.62
CA ALA A 112 -14.42 -38.28 -22.33
C ALA A 112 -15.85 -38.80 -22.61
N LYS A 113 -16.80 -37.91 -22.96
CA LYS A 113 -18.19 -38.24 -23.31
C LYS A 113 -18.48 -38.18 -24.82
N ALA A 114 -17.47 -37.90 -25.65
CA ALA A 114 -17.56 -37.92 -27.11
C ALA A 114 -17.06 -39.25 -27.68
#